data_AF-A0A357PT08-F1
#
_entry.id   AF-A0A357PT08-F1
#
_cell.length_a   1.000
_cell.length_b   1.000
_cell.length_c   1.000
_cell.angle_alpha   90.00
_cell.angle_beta   90.00
_cell.angle_gamma   90.00
#
_symmetry.space_group_name_H-M   'P 1'
#
loop_
_entity.id
_entity.type
_entity.pdbx_description
1 polymer ?
#
loop_
_entity_poly.entity_id
_entity_poly.type
_entity_poly.pdbx_seq_one_letter_code
_entity_poly.pdbx_strand_id
1 'polypeptide(L)'
;MKKLHLVLAGRWYDKIAQGEKTSEYRECKPYWNDRLGRVAYDIGSGARYSVVFHRGYTARTMEFVIDDVFQTTAKNDLNLPRVWEIKLGTKIS
;
A
#
# COMPACT_ATOMS: atom_id res chain seq x y z
N MET A 1 6.07 10.05 11.77
CA MET A 1 5.58 9.50 10.49
C MET A 1 4.30 8.73 10.79
N LYS A 2 3.21 9.02 10.08
CA LYS A 2 1.93 8.31 10.28
C LYS A 2 2.05 6.89 9.69
N LYS A 3 1.41 5.90 10.31
CA LYS A 3 1.50 4.50 9.89
C LYS A 3 0.17 4.00 9.32
N LEU A 4 0.23 3.40 8.13
CA LEU A 4 -0.87 2.67 7.51
C LEU A 4 -0.65 1.18 7.72
N HIS A 5 -1.47 0.52 8.54
CA HIS A 5 -1.39 -0.92 8.74
C HIS A 5 -2.27 -1.68 7.76
N LEU A 6 -1.67 -2.62 7.03
CA LEU A 6 -2.35 -3.47 6.04
C LEU A 6 -2.00 -4.94 6.25
N VAL A 7 -3.02 -5.80 6.25
CA VAL A 7 -2.82 -7.25 6.21
C VAL A 7 -2.76 -7.69 4.75
N LEU A 8 -1.75 -8.49 4.43
CA LEU A 8 -1.55 -9.08 3.11
C LEU A 8 -1.67 -10.60 3.16
N ALA A 9 -2.18 -11.18 2.08
CA ALA A 9 -2.01 -12.61 1.84
C ALA A 9 -0.51 -12.94 1.69
N GLY A 10 -0.08 -14.10 2.17
CA GLY A 10 1.33 -14.50 2.20
C GLY A 10 2.04 -14.34 0.85
N ARG A 11 1.40 -14.73 -0.25
CA ARG A 11 1.96 -14.60 -1.61
C ARG A 11 2.34 -13.16 -1.99
N TRP A 12 1.55 -12.17 -1.58
CA TRP A 12 1.79 -10.76 -1.93
C TRP A 12 2.84 -10.15 -1.04
N TYR A 13 2.77 -10.48 0.25
CA TYR A 13 3.81 -10.14 1.21
C TYR A 13 5.17 -10.66 0.72
N ASP A 14 5.28 -11.95 0.40
CA ASP A 14 6.54 -12.56 0.02
C ASP A 14 7.11 -11.95 -1.28
N LYS A 15 6.26 -11.61 -2.27
CA LYS A 15 6.68 -10.88 -3.48
C LYS A 15 7.22 -9.48 -3.21
N ILE A 16 6.62 -8.74 -2.28
CA ILE A 16 7.13 -7.43 -1.86
C ILE A 16 8.46 -7.60 -1.11
N ALA A 17 8.56 -8.61 -0.23
CA ALA A 17 9.80 -8.91 0.50
C ALA A 17 10.97 -9.22 -0.44
N GLN A 18 10.69 -9.90 -1.56
CA GLN A 18 11.67 -10.26 -2.59
C GLN A 18 11.99 -9.12 -3.57
N GLY A 19 11.27 -7.99 -3.49
CA GLY A 19 11.45 -6.85 -4.41
C GLY A 19 10.81 -7.05 -5.78
N GLU A 20 10.09 -8.16 -6.02
CA GLU A 20 9.37 -8.42 -7.27
C GLU A 20 8.16 -7.49 -7.45
N LYS A 21 7.64 -6.94 -6.35
CA LYS A 21 6.48 -6.06 -6.33
C LYS A 21 6.79 -4.79 -5.53
N THR A 22 6.64 -3.64 -6.18
CA THR A 22 6.97 -2.31 -5.62
C THR A 22 5.75 -1.42 -5.34
N SER A 23 4.55 -1.96 -5.52
CA SER A 23 3.29 -1.25 -5.26
C SER A 23 2.26 -2.21 -4.65
N GLU A 24 1.41 -1.73 -3.74
CA GLU A 24 0.23 -2.45 -3.27
C GLU A 24 -1.03 -1.88 -3.91
N TYR A 25 -1.91 -2.73 -4.43
CA TYR A 25 -3.15 -2.31 -5.08
C TYR A 25 -4.38 -2.61 -4.24
N ARG A 26 -5.35 -1.72 -4.22
CA ARG A 26 -6.65 -1.92 -3.56
C ARG A 26 -7.80 -1.52 -4.48
N GLU A 27 -8.83 -2.33 -4.51
CA GLU A 27 -10.07 -2.03 -5.21
C GLU A 27 -10.72 -0.74 -4.66
N CYS A 28 -11.30 0.08 -5.54
CA CYS A 28 -11.97 1.33 -5.18
C CYS A 28 -13.36 1.10 -4.53
N LYS A 29 -13.39 0.39 -3.40
CA LYS A 29 -14.58 0.23 -2.54
C LYS A 29 -14.71 1.39 -1.55
N PRO A 30 -15.93 1.69 -1.04
CA PRO A 30 -16.16 2.82 -0.13
C PRO A 30 -15.14 2.93 1.01
N TYR A 31 -14.89 1.82 1.72
CA TYR A 31 -13.89 1.77 2.79
C TYR A 31 -12.47 2.18 2.34
N TRP A 32 -12.02 1.70 1.17
CA TRP A 32 -10.69 2.04 0.66
C TRP A 32 -10.64 3.46 0.10
N ASN A 33 -11.72 3.95 -0.50
CA ASN A 33 -11.82 5.31 -0.98
C ASN A 33 -11.67 6.31 0.16
N ASP A 34 -12.35 6.08 1.28
CA ASP A 34 -12.25 6.96 2.45
C ASP A 34 -10.86 6.88 3.08
N ARG A 35 -10.38 5.64 3.29
CA ARG A 35 -9.11 5.40 3.99
C ARG A 35 -7.90 5.89 3.19
N LEU A 36 -7.79 5.51 1.92
CA LEU A 36 -6.66 5.87 1.06
C LEU A 36 -6.80 7.29 0.51
N GLY A 37 -8.02 7.80 0.32
CA GLY A 37 -8.26 9.20 -0.02
C GLY A 37 -7.73 10.15 1.05
N ARG A 38 -7.93 9.83 2.34
CA ARG A 38 -7.34 10.62 3.44
C ARG A 38 -5.82 10.54 3.47
N VAL A 39 -5.23 9.36 3.23
CA VAL A 39 -3.77 9.20 3.17
C VAL A 39 -3.19 10.00 2.01
N ALA A 40 -3.78 9.91 0.81
CA ALA A 40 -3.38 10.66 -0.37
C ALA A 40 -3.44 12.18 -0.14
N TYR A 41 -4.54 12.67 0.45
CA TYR A 41 -4.69 14.08 0.81
C TYR A 41 -3.61 14.55 1.79
N ASP A 42 -3.37 13.78 2.84
CA ASP A 42 -2.35 14.11 3.83
C ASP A 42 -0.94 14.14 3.20
N ILE A 43 -0.60 13.15 2.35
CA ILE A 43 0.68 13.10 1.62
C ILE A 43 0.82 14.31 0.70
N GLY A 44 -0.21 14.65 -0.07
CA GLY A 44 -0.22 15.85 -0.91
C GLY A 44 -0.11 17.17 -0.13
N SER A 45 -0.48 17.16 1.15
CA SER A 45 -0.33 18.28 2.08
C SER A 45 1.04 18.28 2.81
N GLY A 46 1.95 17.38 2.45
CA GLY A 46 3.32 17.30 2.99
C GLY A 46 3.48 16.34 4.19
N ALA A 47 2.46 15.58 4.57
CA ALA A 47 2.58 14.60 5.64
C ALA A 47 3.37 13.36 5.19
N ARG A 48 4.28 12.88 6.04
CA ARG A 48 5.01 11.63 5.79
C ARG A 48 4.28 10.41 6.33
N TYR A 49 4.15 9.39 5.49
CA TYR A 49 3.57 8.09 5.84
C TYR A 49 4.55 6.94 5.62
N SER A 50 4.37 5.90 6.42
CA SER A 50 4.83 4.54 6.12
C SER A 50 3.67 3.57 6.08
N VAL A 51 3.87 2.45 5.39
CA VAL A 51 2.96 1.31 5.39
C VAL A 51 3.62 0.15 6.12
N VAL A 52 2.91 -0.43 7.08
CA VAL A 52 3.30 -1.66 7.77
C VAL A 52 2.44 -2.79 7.23
N PHE A 53 3.08 -3.69 6.50
CA PHE A 53 2.46 -4.91 6.02
C PHE A 53 2.56 -6.01 7.05
N HIS A 54 1.45 -6.68 7.32
CA HIS A 54 1.36 -7.88 8.15
C HIS A 54 1.17 -9.09 7.25
N ARG A 55 1.98 -10.14 7.43
CA ARG A 55 1.86 -11.39 6.67
C ARG A 55 0.73 -12.24 7.25
N GLY A 56 -0.49 -12.07 6.74
CA GLY A 56 -1.69 -12.70 7.33
C GLY A 56 -1.81 -12.38 8.82
N TYR A 57 -2.21 -13.38 9.61
CA TYR A 57 -2.29 -13.29 11.08
C TYR A 57 -1.04 -13.84 11.78
N THR A 58 0.14 -13.66 11.17
CA THR A 58 1.42 -14.02 11.79
C THR A 58 2.08 -12.79 12.41
N ALA A 59 3.08 -12.98 13.26
CA ALA A 59 3.88 -11.89 13.84
C ALA A 59 4.85 -11.22 12.84
N ARG A 60 4.88 -11.65 11.57
CA ARG A 60 5.82 -11.12 10.57
C ARG A 60 5.28 -9.83 9.97
N THR A 61 6.10 -8.79 10.05
CA THR A 61 5.82 -7.49 9.45
C THR A 61 6.98 -6.97 8.63
N MET A 62 6.67 -6.12 7.66
CA MET A 62 7.67 -5.27 7.02
C MET A 62 7.11 -3.86 6.85
N GLU A 63 7.97 -2.86 6.91
CA GLU A 63 7.60 -1.45 6.84
C GLU A 63 8.33 -0.76 5.69
N PHE A 64 7.60 0.06 4.94
CA PHE A 64 8.15 0.91 3.87
C PHE A 64 7.68 2.34 4.03
N VAL A 65 8.50 3.29 3.60
CA VAL A 65 8.03 4.65 3.28
C VAL A 65 7.00 4.53 2.15
N ILE A 66 5.95 5.35 2.23
CA ILE A 66 5.00 5.51 1.11
C ILE A 66 5.48 6.69 0.27
N ASP A 67 5.82 6.42 -0.99
CA ASP A 67 6.21 7.46 -1.93
C ASP A 67 4.98 8.24 -2.42
N ASP A 68 3.89 7.52 -2.74
CA ASP A 68 2.63 8.13 -3.16
C ASP A 68 1.43 7.19 -2.97
N VAL A 69 0.22 7.76 -2.92
CA VAL A 69 -1.06 7.03 -2.93
C VAL A 69 -2.01 7.72 -3.89
N PHE A 70 -2.42 7.03 -4.95
CA PHE A 70 -3.28 7.60 -5.98
C PHE A 70 -4.17 6.54 -6.63
N GLN A 71 -5.17 6.98 -7.38
CA GLN A 71 -5.99 6.09 -8.20
C GLN A 71 -5.44 6.01 -9.61
N THR A 72 -5.39 4.81 -10.17
CA THR A 72 -4.84 4.55 -11.50
C THR A 72 -5.72 3.58 -12.27
N THR A 73 -5.64 3.67 -13.61
CA THR A 73 -6.22 2.73 -14.56
C THR A 73 -5.16 1.86 -15.24
N ALA A 74 -3.90 1.98 -14.80
CA ALA A 74 -2.79 1.18 -15.31
C ALA A 74 -2.96 -0.31 -14.98
N LYS A 75 -2.22 -1.17 -15.71
CA LYS A 75 -2.19 -2.61 -15.48
C LYS A 75 -1.79 -2.91 -14.03
N ASN A 76 -2.62 -3.68 -13.34
CA ASN A 76 -2.47 -4.02 -11.93
C ASN A 76 -2.75 -5.51 -11.69
N ASP A 77 -2.36 -6.02 -10.52
CA ASP A 77 -2.49 -7.44 -10.18
C ASP A 77 -3.91 -7.87 -9.75
N LEU A 78 -4.82 -6.90 -9.53
CA LEU A 78 -6.25 -7.14 -9.33
C LEU A 78 -7.00 -7.31 -10.66
N ASN A 79 -6.36 -6.98 -11.79
CA ASN A 79 -6.97 -6.98 -13.12
C ASN A 79 -8.29 -6.16 -13.18
N LEU A 80 -8.33 -5.05 -12.44
CA LEU A 80 -9.47 -4.14 -12.39
C LEU A 80 -9.20 -2.87 -13.19
N PRO A 81 -10.24 -2.23 -13.77
CA PRO A 81 -10.08 -1.05 -14.61
C PRO A 81 -9.65 0.20 -13.82
N ARG A 82 -9.91 0.24 -12.50
CA ARG A 82 -9.51 1.33 -11.61
C ARG A 82 -9.19 0.78 -10.23
N VAL A 83 -8.04 1.15 -9.69
CA VAL A 83 -7.57 0.74 -8.36
C VAL A 83 -6.89 1.92 -7.67
N TRP A 84 -6.80 1.84 -6.35
CA TRP A 84 -5.79 2.57 -5.60
C TRP A 84 -4.45 1.86 -5.72
N GLU A 85 -3.40 2.64 -5.94
CA GLU A 85 -2.01 2.21 -5.89
C GLU A 85 -1.33 2.90 -4.70
N ILE A 86 -0.65 2.10 -3.86
CA ILE A 86 0.25 2.57 -2.82
C ILE A 86 1.66 2.30 -3.34
N LYS A 87 2.36 3.36 -3.74
CA LYS A 87 3.73 3.26 -4.27
C LYS A 87 4.71 3.12 -3.11
N LEU A 88 5.47 2.02 -3.10
CA LEU A 88 6.41 1.73 -2.03
C LEU A 88 7.75 2.39 -2.31
N GLY A 89 8.26 3.12 -1.32
CA GLY A 89 9.60 3.69 -1.33
C GLY A 89 10.60 2.82 -0.57
N THR A 90 11.49 3.48 0.16
CA THR A 90 12.56 2.81 0.93
C THR A 90 12.00 1.88 2.01
N LYS A 91 12.55 0.66 2.09
CA LYS A 91 12.26 -0.29 3.17
C LYS A 91 12.87 0.21 4.49
N ILE A 92 12.10 0.16 5.57
CA ILE A 92 12.50 0.58 6.92
C ILE A 92 12.90 -0.63 7.78
N SER A 93 12.07 -1.67 7.81
CA SER A 93 12.30 -2.91 8.58
C SER A 93 11.65 -4.11 7.91
#